data_AF-A0A1L8PHJ5-F1
#
_entry.id   AF-A0A1L8PHJ5-F1
#
_cell.length_a   1.000
_cell.length_b   1.000
_cell.length_c   1.000
_cell.angle_alpha   90.00
_cell.angle_beta   90.00
_cell.angle_gamma   90.00
#
_symmetry.space_group_name_H-M   'P 1'
#
loop_
_entity.id
_entity.type
_entity.pdbx_description
1 polymer ?
#
loop_
_entity_poly.entity_id
_entity_poly.type
_entity_poly.pdbx_seq_one_letter_code
_entity_poly.pdbx_strand_id
1 'polypeptide(L)'
;MNEQLIETIKQLEIKKAPEEQSLEAANQTYTKKQLAHFIERHELPIAKSWKKDEIVSSLTEWMKEARINLLTSDAELRSFYSYNVKSAEQPLDIYDANLSETDLERVLLLIEHGLIFNIDGELWVPDETIKVVTDDVESPELTSTEKEAVPEEKAEETKTQSESLQQKRTQSHPRGQRTQTTASSVSTEEELARNKKTRLKYLKTQAKKNKRKKK
;
A
#
# COMPACT_ATOMS: atom_id res chain seq x y z
N MET A 1 15.29 23.68 15.33
CA MET A 1 14.51 22.43 15.26
C MET A 1 13.13 22.77 14.71
N ASN A 2 12.66 22.08 13.68
CA ASN A 2 11.34 22.35 13.10
C ASN A 2 10.26 21.63 13.93
N GLU A 3 9.54 22.40 14.76
CA GLU A 3 8.53 21.88 15.68
C GLU A 3 7.37 21.17 14.95
N GLN A 4 7.03 21.59 13.73
CA GLN A 4 5.94 20.99 12.95
C GLN A 4 6.31 19.60 12.43
N LEU A 5 7.56 19.41 12.00
CA LEU A 5 8.05 18.10 11.55
C LEU A 5 8.05 17.10 12.70
N ILE A 6 8.54 17.51 13.87
CA ILE A 6 8.56 16.66 15.06
C ILE A 6 7.16 16.31 15.53
N GLU A 7 6.25 17.28 15.53
CA GLU A 7 4.84 17.03 15.86
C GLU A 7 4.21 16.02 14.89
N THR A 8 4.55 16.10 13.61
CA THR A 8 4.09 15.12 12.61
C THR A 8 4.68 13.73 12.88
N ILE A 9 5.98 13.63 13.16
CA ILE A 9 6.66 12.37 13.49
C ILE A 9 6.08 11.75 14.77
N LYS A 10 5.74 12.56 15.78
CA LYS A 10 5.03 12.15 17.00
C LYS A 10 3.62 11.63 16.70
N GLN A 11 2.89 12.27 15.79
CA GLN A 11 1.58 11.79 15.39
C GLN A 11 1.64 10.43 14.68
N LEU A 12 2.76 10.11 14.03
CA LEU A 12 3.04 8.82 13.39
C LEU A 12 3.80 7.85 14.28
N GLU A 13 3.87 8.08 15.58
CA GLU A 13 4.53 7.19 16.52
C GLU A 13 3.68 5.94 16.80
N ILE A 14 4.33 4.78 16.89
CA ILE A 14 3.71 3.53 17.33
C ILE A 14 4.13 3.22 18.77
N LYS A 15 3.19 2.71 19.56
CA LYS A 15 3.39 2.56 21.02
C LYS A 15 4.39 1.48 21.42
N LYS A 16 4.63 0.52 20.54
CA LYS A 16 5.47 -0.64 20.82
C LYS A 16 5.94 -1.24 19.52
N ALA A 17 7.18 -1.74 19.51
CA ALA A 17 7.68 -2.55 18.41
C ALA A 17 6.80 -3.79 18.23
N PRO A 18 6.47 -4.16 16.97
CA PRO A 18 5.79 -5.42 16.70
C PRO A 18 6.68 -6.61 17.12
N GLU A 19 6.04 -7.71 17.48
CA GLU A 19 6.77 -8.95 17.82
C GLU A 19 7.39 -9.59 16.58
N GLU A 20 6.67 -9.53 15.46
CA GLU A 20 7.19 -9.90 14.16
C GLU A 20 7.91 -8.70 13.54
N GLN A 21 9.14 -8.90 13.09
CA GLN A 21 9.94 -7.87 12.41
C GLN A 21 9.55 -7.70 10.94
N SER A 22 8.25 -7.65 10.65
CA SER A 22 7.73 -7.47 9.28
C SER A 22 7.11 -6.09 9.10
N LEU A 23 7.09 -5.61 7.86
CA LEU A 23 6.44 -4.35 7.50
C LEU A 23 4.93 -4.39 7.79
N GLU A 24 4.29 -5.53 7.52
CA GLU A 24 2.86 -5.70 7.75
C GLU A 24 2.51 -5.67 9.23
N ALA A 25 3.29 -6.35 10.08
CA ALA A 25 3.08 -6.34 11.53
C ALA A 25 3.28 -4.93 12.10
N ALA A 26 4.28 -4.20 11.61
CA ALA A 26 4.50 -2.80 11.98
C ALA A 26 3.31 -1.91 11.57
N ASN A 27 2.83 -2.04 10.34
CA ASN A 27 1.63 -1.33 9.86
C ASN A 27 0.37 -1.69 10.65
N GLN A 28 0.27 -2.92 11.15
CA GLN A 28 -0.83 -3.35 12.00
C GLN A 28 -0.80 -2.69 13.39
N THR A 29 0.34 -2.13 13.83
CA THR A 29 0.39 -1.37 15.09
C THR A 29 -0.23 0.03 14.97
N TYR A 30 -0.29 0.61 13.77
CA TYR A 30 -0.91 1.91 13.56
C TYR A 30 -2.39 1.94 13.90
N THR A 31 -2.84 3.08 14.42
CA THR A 31 -4.27 3.36 14.55
C THR A 31 -4.89 3.64 13.18
N LYS A 32 -6.20 3.45 13.04
CA LYS A 32 -6.90 3.78 11.79
C LYS A 32 -6.75 5.25 11.38
N LYS A 33 -6.58 6.15 12.36
CA LYS A 33 -6.33 7.57 12.11
C LYS A 33 -4.94 7.80 11.49
N GLN A 34 -3.91 7.13 12.00
CA GLN A 34 -2.57 7.16 11.43
C GLN A 34 -2.55 6.54 10.03
N LEU A 35 -3.19 5.38 9.84
CA LEU A 35 -3.31 4.76 8.51
C LEU A 35 -3.99 5.70 7.49
N ALA A 36 -5.01 6.46 7.92
CA ALA A 36 -5.66 7.45 7.06
C ALA A 36 -4.72 8.59 6.65
N HIS A 37 -3.74 8.95 7.48
CA HIS A 37 -2.73 9.95 7.12
C HIS A 37 -1.94 9.51 5.87
N PHE A 38 -1.41 8.30 5.84
CA PHE A 38 -0.66 7.79 4.68
C PHE A 38 -1.53 7.73 3.41
N ILE A 39 -2.79 7.31 3.54
CA ILE A 39 -3.74 7.28 2.41
C ILE A 39 -3.95 8.69 1.84
N GLU A 40 -4.16 9.69 2.70
CA GLU A 40 -4.38 11.08 2.29
C GLU A 40 -3.10 11.70 1.70
N ARG A 41 -1.96 11.45 2.32
CA ARG A 41 -0.66 12.01 1.95
C ARG A 41 -0.17 11.54 0.59
N HIS A 42 -0.37 10.26 0.28
CA HIS A 42 0.08 9.65 -0.98
C HIS A 42 -1.07 9.45 -1.99
N GLU A 43 -2.25 10.02 -1.73
CA GLU A 43 -3.44 9.91 -2.58
C GLU A 43 -3.78 8.46 -2.98
N LEU A 44 -3.59 7.53 -2.04
CA LEU A 44 -3.74 6.10 -2.33
C LEU A 44 -5.21 5.78 -2.67
N PRO A 45 -5.47 4.86 -3.62
CA PRO A 45 -6.82 4.43 -4.00
C PRO A 45 -7.47 3.51 -2.93
N ILE A 46 -7.15 3.71 -1.66
CA ILE A 46 -7.63 2.94 -0.51
C ILE A 46 -8.79 3.73 0.13
N ALA A 47 -9.95 3.11 0.32
CA ALA A 47 -11.06 3.80 0.95
C ALA A 47 -10.94 3.82 2.48
N LYS A 48 -11.06 5.01 3.09
CA LYS A 48 -11.04 5.18 4.57
C LYS A 48 -12.10 4.35 5.31
N SER A 49 -13.17 3.94 4.61
CA SER A 49 -14.24 3.10 5.14
C SER A 49 -13.89 1.62 5.23
N TRP A 50 -12.81 1.18 4.58
CA TRP A 50 -12.34 -0.21 4.65
C TRP A 50 -12.01 -0.64 6.08
N LYS A 51 -11.98 -1.95 6.30
CA LYS A 51 -11.51 -2.51 7.57
C LYS A 51 -10.03 -2.21 7.73
N LYS A 52 -9.56 -2.19 8.98
CA LYS A 52 -8.14 -1.89 9.27
C LYS A 52 -7.22 -2.87 8.53
N ASP A 53 -7.52 -4.16 8.57
CA ASP A 53 -6.69 -5.19 7.95
C ASP A 53 -6.61 -5.03 6.43
N GLU A 54 -7.72 -4.66 5.78
CA GLU A 54 -7.76 -4.36 4.34
C GLU A 54 -6.88 -3.14 4.01
N ILE A 55 -6.96 -2.09 4.84
CA ILE A 55 -6.10 -0.90 4.68
C ILE A 55 -4.62 -1.27 4.85
N VAL A 56 -4.29 -2.05 5.87
CA VAL A 56 -2.91 -2.45 6.18
C VAL A 56 -2.34 -3.31 5.06
N SER A 57 -3.12 -4.28 4.57
CA SER A 57 -2.69 -5.14 3.46
C SER A 57 -2.37 -4.31 2.21
N SER A 58 -3.29 -3.44 1.78
CA SER A 58 -3.06 -2.58 0.61
C SER A 58 -1.96 -1.53 0.81
N LEU A 59 -1.85 -0.94 2.00
CA LEU A 59 -0.77 0.01 2.31
C LEU A 59 0.58 -0.68 2.28
N THR A 60 0.67 -1.89 2.83
CA THR A 60 1.90 -2.69 2.84
C THR A 60 2.34 -3.06 1.44
N GLU A 61 1.41 -3.45 0.57
CA GLU A 61 1.71 -3.73 -0.85
C GLU A 61 2.28 -2.50 -1.54
N TRP A 62 1.64 -1.33 -1.36
CA TRP A 62 2.15 -0.07 -1.90
C TRP A 62 3.53 0.30 -1.34
N MET A 63 3.72 0.23 -0.02
CA MET A 63 5.00 0.56 0.64
C MET A 63 6.15 -0.34 0.17
N LYS A 64 5.89 -1.62 -0.14
CA LYS A 64 6.92 -2.53 -0.66
C LYS A 64 7.53 -2.05 -1.97
N GLU A 65 6.72 -1.49 -2.87
CA GLU A 65 7.19 -0.90 -4.12
C GLU A 65 7.76 0.50 -3.90
N ALA A 66 7.05 1.33 -3.13
CA ALA A 66 7.40 2.72 -2.90
C ALA A 66 8.79 2.87 -2.24
N ARG A 67 9.13 2.01 -1.26
CA ARG A 67 10.44 2.04 -0.61
C ARG A 67 11.60 1.71 -1.56
N ILE A 68 11.39 0.79 -2.50
CA ILE A 68 12.42 0.41 -3.49
C ILE A 68 12.65 1.58 -4.43
N ASN A 69 11.56 2.15 -4.95
CA ASN A 69 11.62 3.32 -5.84
C ASN A 69 12.32 4.49 -5.16
N LEU A 70 11.92 4.81 -3.93
CA LEU A 70 12.48 5.92 -3.15
C LEU A 70 14.00 5.78 -2.96
N LEU A 71 14.46 4.63 -2.45
CA LEU A 71 15.90 4.38 -2.23
C LEU A 71 16.70 4.26 -3.54
N THR A 72 16.04 3.96 -4.65
CA THR A 72 16.68 3.94 -5.97
C THR A 72 16.83 5.35 -6.53
N SER A 73 15.80 6.20 -6.36
CA SER A 73 15.77 7.56 -6.89
C SER A 73 16.59 8.57 -6.09
N ASP A 74 16.79 8.35 -4.78
CA ASP A 74 17.45 9.29 -3.89
C ASP A 74 18.69 8.65 -3.24
N ALA A 75 19.86 8.96 -3.79
CA ALA A 75 21.13 8.42 -3.31
C ALA A 75 21.55 8.99 -1.95
N GLU A 76 21.17 10.23 -1.64
CA GLU A 76 21.48 10.84 -0.34
C GLU A 76 20.64 10.21 0.76
N LEU A 77 19.34 10.06 0.52
CA LEU A 77 18.43 9.38 1.44
C LEU A 77 18.83 7.91 1.63
N ARG A 78 19.22 7.21 0.55
CA ARG A 78 19.75 5.85 0.65
C ARG A 78 20.98 5.78 1.55
N SER A 79 21.92 6.71 1.37
CA SER A 79 23.13 6.79 2.20
C SER A 79 22.76 7.09 3.66
N PHE A 80 21.86 8.03 3.89
CA PHE A 80 21.35 8.35 5.22
C PHE A 80 20.74 7.13 5.91
N TYR A 81 19.85 6.41 5.21
CA TYR A 81 19.20 5.21 5.71
C TYR A 81 20.22 4.09 6.01
N SER A 82 21.20 3.85 5.13
CA SER A 82 22.19 2.81 5.35
C SER A 82 23.11 3.09 6.54
N TYR A 83 23.61 4.32 6.67
CA TYR A 83 24.62 4.67 7.68
C TYR A 83 24.01 5.03 9.04
N ASN A 84 22.97 5.87 9.05
CA ASN A 84 22.44 6.44 10.30
C ASN A 84 21.28 5.64 10.89
N VAL A 85 20.70 4.70 10.13
CA VAL A 85 19.59 3.88 10.61
C VAL A 85 19.97 2.41 10.63
N LYS A 86 20.28 1.82 9.46
CA LYS A 86 20.46 0.37 9.36
C LYS A 86 21.76 -0.14 9.98
N SER A 87 22.85 0.60 9.83
CA SER A 87 24.19 0.22 10.33
C SER A 87 24.57 0.96 11.61
N ALA A 88 23.64 1.68 12.22
CA ALA A 88 23.91 2.47 13.41
C ALA A 88 24.13 1.54 14.61
N GLU A 89 25.19 1.81 15.38
CA GLU A 89 25.50 1.05 16.61
C GLU A 89 24.47 1.32 17.72
N GLN A 90 23.83 2.48 17.68
CA GLN A 90 22.78 2.91 18.59
C GLN A 90 21.55 3.38 17.81
N PRO A 91 20.33 3.14 18.31
CA PRO A 91 19.12 3.71 17.72
C PRO A 91 19.22 5.24 17.65
N LEU A 92 18.82 5.81 16.52
CA LEU A 92 18.77 7.26 16.37
C LEU A 92 17.59 7.82 17.18
N ASP A 93 17.88 8.70 18.14
CA ASP A 93 16.87 9.47 18.87
C ASP A 93 16.44 10.69 18.04
N ILE A 94 15.19 10.68 17.59
CA ILE A 94 14.61 11.72 16.73
C ILE A 94 14.24 12.97 17.53
N TYR A 95 14.12 12.85 18.85
CA TYR A 95 13.76 13.95 19.75
C TYR A 95 14.98 14.68 20.32
N ASP A 96 16.19 14.20 20.03
CA ASP A 96 17.41 14.93 20.34
C ASP A 96 17.47 16.26 19.58
N ALA A 97 17.90 17.31 20.28
CA ALA A 97 17.94 18.69 19.80
C ALA A 97 18.99 18.93 18.70
N ASN A 98 19.85 17.95 18.42
CA ASN A 98 20.99 18.08 17.50
C ASN A 98 20.66 17.71 16.04
N LEU A 99 19.49 17.13 15.76
CA LEU A 99 19.10 16.78 14.39
C LEU A 99 18.82 18.03 13.54
N SER A 100 19.38 18.03 12.33
CA SER A 100 19.10 19.07 11.35
C SER A 100 17.67 18.95 10.81
N GLU A 101 17.14 20.05 10.27
CA GLU A 101 15.81 20.03 9.65
C GLU A 101 15.75 19.05 8.46
N THR A 102 16.80 19.02 7.64
CA THR A 102 16.93 18.09 6.51
C THR A 102 16.94 16.63 6.97
N ASP A 103 17.58 16.32 8.10
CA ASP A 103 17.57 14.95 8.62
C ASP A 103 16.19 14.57 9.17
N LEU A 104 15.47 15.50 9.80
CA LEU A 104 14.09 15.28 10.22
C LEU A 104 13.16 15.07 9.02
N GLU A 105 13.35 15.80 7.92
CA GLU A 105 12.61 15.59 6.66
C GLU A 105 12.89 14.19 6.09
N ARG A 106 14.15 13.77 6.07
CA ARG A 106 14.55 12.42 5.65
C ARG A 106 13.92 11.35 6.53
N VAL A 107 13.93 11.53 7.85
CA VAL A 107 13.27 10.61 8.80
C VAL A 107 11.78 10.53 8.52
N LEU A 108 11.08 11.66 8.38
CA LEU A 108 9.66 11.65 8.05
C LEU A 108 9.38 10.91 6.74
N LEU A 109 10.19 11.14 5.72
CA LEU A 109 10.05 10.49 4.42
C LEU A 109 10.24 8.96 4.51
N LEU A 110 11.21 8.51 5.30
CA LEU A 110 11.43 7.09 5.58
C LEU A 110 10.23 6.47 6.34
N ILE A 111 9.62 7.18 7.29
CA ILE A 111 8.40 6.74 7.98
C ILE A 111 7.22 6.64 7.01
N GLU A 112 7.01 7.67 6.19
CA GLU A 112 5.95 7.74 5.18
C GLU A 112 5.98 6.55 4.19
N HIS A 113 7.18 6.03 3.91
CA HIS A 113 7.38 4.92 2.97
C HIS A 113 7.57 3.55 3.66
N GLY A 114 7.38 3.46 4.97
CA GLY A 114 7.47 2.20 5.72
C GLY A 114 8.89 1.62 5.78
N LEU A 115 9.91 2.45 5.67
CA LEU A 115 11.31 2.05 5.83
C LEU A 115 11.70 1.99 7.31
N ILE A 116 11.14 2.90 8.11
CA ILE A 116 11.39 3.01 9.55
C ILE A 116 10.09 3.34 10.27
N PHE A 117 10.06 3.09 11.58
CA PHE A 117 8.94 3.40 12.46
C PHE A 117 9.47 4.10 13.70
N ASN A 118 8.77 5.13 14.16
CA ASN A 118 9.13 5.84 15.38
C ASN A 118 8.46 5.18 16.59
N ILE A 119 9.25 4.83 17.61
CA ILE A 119 8.81 4.20 18.86
C ILE A 119 9.44 4.97 20.02
N ASP A 120 8.63 5.76 20.73
CA ASP A 120 9.09 6.58 21.88
C ASP A 120 10.31 7.48 21.54
N GLY A 121 10.45 7.90 20.27
CA GLY A 121 11.57 8.72 19.78
C GLY A 121 12.72 7.92 19.17
N GLU A 122 12.74 6.60 19.31
CA GLU A 122 13.75 5.74 18.70
C GLU A 122 13.27 5.15 17.37
N LEU A 123 14.17 5.04 16.40
CA LEU A 123 13.88 4.42 15.11
C LEU A 123 13.95 2.89 15.15
N TRP A 124 12.86 2.26 14.73
CA TRP A 124 12.75 0.83 14.51
C TRP A 124 12.66 0.51 13.02
N VAL A 125 13.30 -0.59 12.60
CA VAL A 125 13.41 -0.99 11.19
C VAL A 125 12.84 -2.40 11.01
N PRO A 126 11.97 -2.65 10.01
CA PRO A 126 11.57 -4.00 9.64
C PRO A 126 12.76 -4.85 9.16
N ASP A 127 12.79 -6.13 9.52
CA ASP A 127 13.82 -7.09 9.08
C ASP A 127 13.51 -7.63 7.68
N GLU A 128 13.37 -6.72 6.73
CA GLU A 128 13.15 -7.05 5.32
C GLU A 128 14.33 -6.56 4.48
N THR A 129 14.90 -7.48 3.68
CA THR A 129 15.98 -7.11 2.76
C THR A 129 15.41 -6.36 1.56
N ILE A 130 15.81 -5.10 1.39
CA ILE A 130 15.39 -4.25 0.27
C ILE A 130 16.42 -4.38 -0.85
N LYS A 131 15.99 -4.89 -2.00
CA LYS A 131 16.82 -4.98 -3.21
C LYS A 131 16.74 -3.64 -3.94
N VAL A 132 17.76 -2.82 -3.81
CA VAL A 132 17.90 -1.56 -4.57
C VAL A 132 18.58 -1.89 -5.90
N VAL A 133 17.96 -1.51 -7.02
CA VAL A 133 18.56 -1.68 -8.34
C VAL A 133 19.40 -0.45 -8.63
N THR A 134 20.73 -0.58 -8.58
CA THR A 134 21.64 0.49 -9.00
C THR A 134 22.04 0.24 -10.46
N ASP A 135 21.67 1.15 -11.35
CA ASP A 135 22.07 1.17 -12.78
C ASP A 135 23.55 1.58 -12.99
N ASP A 136 24.44 1.25 -12.06
CA ASP A 136 25.89 1.48 -12.20
C ASP A 136 26.62 0.16 -12.48
N VAL A 137 27.58 0.22 -13.39
CA VAL A 137 28.01 -0.83 -14.34
C VAL A 137 29.02 -1.85 -13.76
N GLU A 138 28.88 -3.11 -14.20
CA GLU A 138 29.85 -4.23 -14.26
C GLU A 138 30.74 -4.60 -13.05
N SER A 139 30.41 -5.71 -12.39
CA SER A 139 31.18 -6.96 -12.53
C SER A 139 30.49 -8.14 -11.82
N PRO A 140 30.55 -9.36 -12.40
CA PRO A 140 29.91 -10.55 -11.87
C PRO A 140 30.85 -11.32 -10.95
N GLU A 141 30.40 -11.71 -9.76
CA GLU A 141 30.88 -12.96 -9.14
C GLU A 141 29.80 -13.60 -8.25
N LEU A 142 29.14 -14.55 -8.90
CA LEU A 142 28.48 -15.76 -8.42
C LEU A 142 28.76 -16.15 -6.96
N THR A 143 27.69 -16.31 -6.18
CA THR A 143 27.58 -17.38 -5.18
C THR A 143 26.15 -17.89 -5.12
N SER A 144 25.74 -18.60 -6.17
CA SER A 144 24.61 -19.54 -6.09
C SER A 144 25.17 -20.89 -5.64
N THR A 145 25.04 -21.19 -4.35
CA THR A 145 25.21 -22.56 -3.86
C THR A 145 23.92 -23.32 -4.14
N GLU A 146 23.80 -23.87 -5.34
CA GLU A 146 22.76 -24.85 -5.67
C GLU A 146 23.34 -26.25 -5.42
N LYS A 147 22.70 -26.99 -4.52
CA LYS A 147 23.07 -28.35 -4.13
C LYS A 147 22.76 -29.30 -5.29
N GLU A 148 23.83 -29.89 -5.80
CA GLU A 148 23.83 -31.05 -6.69
C GLU A 148 23.31 -32.31 -5.97
N ALA A 149 22.31 -32.95 -6.56
CA ALA A 149 21.99 -34.37 -6.37
C ALA A 149 21.42 -34.93 -7.69
N VAL A 150 22.27 -35.66 -8.40
CA VAL A 150 22.04 -36.48 -9.61
C VAL A 150 21.85 -37.95 -9.16
N PRO A 151 21.42 -38.97 -9.94
CA PRO A 151 20.80 -39.12 -11.29
C PRO A 151 19.41 -39.83 -11.19
N GLU A 152 18.63 -40.21 -12.20
CA GLU A 152 18.94 -41.05 -13.37
C GLU A 152 17.67 -41.14 -14.28
N GLU A 153 17.81 -40.83 -15.57
CA GLU A 153 16.81 -41.12 -16.60
C GLU A 153 16.90 -42.59 -17.04
N LYS A 154 15.73 -43.24 -17.22
CA LYS A 154 15.62 -44.31 -18.22
C LYS A 154 14.21 -44.41 -18.82
N ALA A 155 14.16 -44.02 -20.08
CA ALA A 155 13.49 -44.66 -21.21
C ALA A 155 11.95 -44.73 -21.31
N GLU A 156 11.53 -44.34 -22.52
CA GLU A 156 10.48 -44.92 -23.37
C GLU A 156 8.99 -44.53 -23.15
N GLU A 157 8.59 -43.61 -24.03
CA GLU A 157 7.63 -43.84 -25.12
C GLU A 157 6.10 -43.85 -24.86
N THR A 158 5.43 -43.10 -25.74
CA THR A 158 4.07 -43.30 -26.29
C THR A 158 2.88 -42.68 -25.54
N LYS A 159 2.31 -41.57 -26.05
CA LYS A 159 1.28 -41.55 -27.11
C LYS A 159 0.47 -40.24 -27.06
N THR A 160 0.58 -39.45 -28.11
CA THR A 160 -0.30 -38.31 -28.43
C THR A 160 -1.54 -38.79 -29.20
N GLN A 161 -2.63 -38.04 -29.04
CA GLN A 161 -3.67 -37.72 -30.04
C GLN A 161 -4.92 -38.62 -30.25
N SER A 162 -6.07 -38.01 -29.91
CA SER A 162 -7.17 -37.59 -30.82
C SER A 162 -8.43 -38.46 -31.04
N GLU A 163 -9.56 -37.72 -31.15
CA GLU A 163 -10.88 -38.03 -31.75
C GLU A 163 -11.85 -38.97 -30.97
N SER A 164 -13.17 -38.81 -30.90
CA SER A 164 -14.16 -38.03 -31.67
C SER A 164 -15.53 -37.87 -30.95
N LEU A 165 -16.21 -36.74 -31.27
CA LEU A 165 -17.62 -36.54 -31.69
C LEU A 165 -18.84 -37.31 -31.11
N GLN A 166 -19.90 -36.51 -30.77
CA GLN A 166 -21.35 -36.56 -31.16
C GLN A 166 -22.27 -36.16 -29.98
N GLN A 167 -22.91 -34.97 -29.96
CA GLN A 167 -24.13 -34.49 -30.65
C GLN A 167 -25.50 -35.04 -30.15
N LYS A 168 -26.35 -34.13 -29.62
CA LYS A 168 -27.80 -33.87 -29.91
C LYS A 168 -28.32 -32.83 -28.89
N ARG A 169 -28.65 -31.55 -29.18
CA ARG A 169 -29.82 -30.95 -29.88
C ARG A 169 -31.17 -31.54 -29.37
N THR A 170 -32.18 -30.79 -28.89
CA THR A 170 -32.84 -29.58 -29.46
C THR A 170 -33.85 -28.90 -28.51
N GLN A 171 -33.95 -27.54 -28.63
CA GLN A 171 -35.16 -26.66 -28.70
C GLN A 171 -36.10 -26.52 -27.47
N SER A 172 -36.74 -25.38 -27.15
CA SER A 172 -37.22 -24.23 -27.96
C SER A 172 -37.51 -22.98 -27.10
N HIS A 173 -37.34 -21.79 -27.71
CA HIS A 173 -37.91 -20.48 -27.29
C HIS A 173 -39.39 -20.36 -27.73
N PRO A 174 -40.15 -19.37 -27.21
CA PRO A 174 -40.33 -18.09 -27.94
C PRO A 174 -40.33 -16.85 -27.00
N ARG A 175 -39.55 -15.81 -27.32
CA ARG A 175 -39.94 -14.57 -28.05
C ARG A 175 -40.84 -13.61 -27.25
N GLY A 176 -40.20 -12.64 -26.59
CA GLY A 176 -40.79 -11.38 -26.14
C GLY A 176 -39.91 -10.21 -26.59
N GLN A 177 -40.53 -9.13 -27.05
CA GLN A 177 -39.98 -8.12 -27.95
C GLN A 177 -38.99 -7.13 -27.32
N ARG A 178 -37.88 -6.94 -28.05
CA ARG A 178 -37.19 -5.68 -28.40
C ARG A 178 -37.78 -4.39 -27.80
N THR A 179 -37.07 -3.81 -26.84
CA THR A 179 -36.85 -2.35 -26.77
C THR A 179 -35.35 -2.10 -26.67
N GLN A 180 -34.78 -1.60 -27.77
CA GLN A 180 -33.47 -0.97 -27.78
C GLN A 180 -33.60 0.33 -26.97
N THR A 181 -33.15 0.34 -25.73
CA THR A 181 -32.75 1.59 -25.10
C THR A 181 -31.35 1.89 -25.58
N THR A 182 -31.30 2.75 -26.59
CA THR A 182 -30.13 3.56 -26.92
C THR A 182 -29.51 4.08 -25.63
N ALA A 183 -28.18 3.90 -25.50
CA ALA A 183 -27.39 4.61 -24.52
C ALA A 183 -27.63 6.10 -24.73
N SER A 184 -28.41 6.72 -23.84
CA SER A 184 -28.50 8.17 -23.77
C SER A 184 -27.19 8.61 -23.13
N SER A 185 -26.26 9.08 -23.95
CA SER A 185 -25.09 9.84 -23.51
C SER A 185 -25.58 11.16 -22.92
N VAL A 186 -26.12 11.11 -21.72
CA VAL A 186 -26.40 12.29 -20.91
C VAL A 186 -25.07 12.67 -20.29
N SER A 187 -24.58 13.84 -20.67
CA SER A 187 -23.34 14.45 -20.19
C SER A 187 -23.20 14.26 -18.67
N THR A 188 -22.01 13.85 -18.23
CA THR A 188 -21.61 13.62 -16.83
C THR A 188 -22.01 14.75 -15.88
N GLU A 189 -22.21 15.96 -16.41
CA GLU A 189 -22.65 17.14 -15.68
C GLU A 189 -24.13 17.11 -15.25
N GLU A 190 -25.04 16.58 -16.06
CA GLU A 190 -26.48 16.55 -15.73
C GLU A 190 -26.78 15.50 -14.66
N GLU A 191 -26.04 14.39 -14.67
CA GLU A 191 -26.12 13.36 -13.64
C GLU A 191 -25.53 13.84 -12.30
N LEU A 192 -24.43 14.59 -12.33
CA LEU A 192 -23.87 15.29 -11.17
C LEU A 192 -24.87 16.31 -10.59
N ALA A 193 -25.55 17.08 -11.44
CA ALA A 193 -26.56 18.03 -11.02
C ALA A 193 -27.80 17.36 -10.40
N ARG A 194 -28.26 16.23 -10.95
CA ARG A 194 -29.33 15.41 -10.38
C ARG A 194 -28.91 14.84 -9.03
N ASN A 195 -27.73 14.24 -8.92
CA ASN A 195 -27.21 13.69 -7.66
C ASN A 195 -27.05 14.77 -6.56
N LYS A 196 -26.56 15.97 -6.90
CA LYS A 196 -26.49 17.11 -5.97
C LYS A 196 -27.88 17.52 -5.46
N LYS A 197 -28.89 17.61 -6.33
CA LYS A 197 -30.27 17.95 -5.93
C LYS A 197 -30.86 16.88 -5.00
N THR A 198 -30.65 15.60 -5.29
CA THR A 198 -31.16 14.49 -4.47
C THR A 198 -30.50 14.47 -3.09
N ARG A 199 -29.17 14.67 -3.02
CA ARG A 199 -28.41 14.75 -1.76
C ARG A 199 -28.85 15.94 -0.90
N LEU A 200 -29.10 17.10 -1.50
CA LEU A 200 -29.61 18.27 -0.78
C LEU A 200 -31.02 18.03 -0.20
N LYS A 201 -31.90 17.36 -0.95
CA LYS A 201 -33.25 17.01 -0.49
C LYS A 201 -33.20 16.03 0.69
N TYR A 202 -32.29 15.05 0.64
CA TYR A 202 -32.05 14.11 1.74
C TYR A 202 -31.57 14.83 3.00
N LEU A 203 -30.56 15.70 2.90
CA LEU A 203 -30.03 16.48 4.03
C LEU A 203 -31.10 17.40 4.66
N LYS A 204 -31.90 18.09 3.84
CA LYS A 204 -33.02 18.91 4.35
C LYS A 204 -34.06 18.05 5.10
N THR A 205 -34.30 16.82 4.65
CA THR A 205 -35.25 15.91 5.30
C THR A 205 -34.72 15.41 6.64
N GLN A 206 -33.42 15.07 6.72
CA GLN A 206 -32.76 14.68 7.96
C GLN A 206 -32.73 15.83 8.97
N ALA A 207 -32.41 17.05 8.54
CA ALA A 207 -32.42 18.23 9.39
C ALA A 207 -33.82 18.52 9.97
N LYS A 208 -34.89 18.38 9.17
CA LYS A 208 -36.28 18.52 9.64
C LYS A 208 -36.68 17.42 10.62
N LYS A 209 -36.27 16.17 10.39
CA LYS A 209 -36.51 15.05 11.33
C LYS A 209 -35.81 15.31 12.68
N ASN A 210 -34.56 15.73 12.66
CA ASN A 210 -33.80 16.03 13.89
C ASN A 210 -34.37 17.24 14.65
N LYS A 211 -34.89 18.25 13.95
CA LYS A 211 -35.57 19.39 14.58
C LYS A 211 -36.90 19.01 15.24
N ARG A 212 -37.63 18.03 14.70
CA ARG A 212 -38.86 17.51 15.29
C ARG A 212 -38.63 16.59 16.49
N LYS A 213 -37.49 15.90 16.56
CA LYS A 213 -37.11 15.05 17.71
C LYS A 213 -36.54 15.82 18.91
N LYS A 214 -36.19 17.10 18.72
CA LYS A 214 -35.70 18.01 19.77
C LYS A 214 -36.79 18.92 20.37
N LYS A 215 -38.03 18.79 19.91
CA LYS A 215 -39.21 19.41 20.52
C LYS A 215 -39.97 18.33 21.26
#